data_AF-S7V5M1-F1
#
_entry.id   AF-S7V5M1-F1
#
_cell.length_a   1.000
_cell.length_b   1.000
_cell.length_c   1.000
_cell.angle_alpha   90.00
_cell.angle_beta   90.00
_cell.angle_gamma   90.00
#
_symmetry.space_group_name_H-M   'P 1'
#
loop_
_entity.id
_entity.type
_entity.pdbx_description
1 polymer ?
#
loop_
_entity_poly.entity_id
_entity_poly.type
_entity_poly.pdbx_seq_one_letter_code
_entity_poly.pdbx_strand_id
1 'polypeptide(L)'
;MGDRAFAEGMNRVVVHGSTHNPEGTGNPGIVYHAGTHYNDKRVWWKKIRPFNEYLARVSYVLQEADFKADVLYYYGDTIPNYGGHKRSRFNPGEGYDFELVNTEILLGLEVKNGKIVNPRNKAEFSVLALTKEYEINPQVLVKLEQMAKSGAIITGSKPNRIAPERNMKDLPKMNGWLNSIWKPYSKQTFKPGSGAIYYGASVAEILQELKISHDFDYLDKGFYTLDYTHYQKDGLDFYFVVNTTNEWLSRDLTFRQEGKTPELWNPENGSISTIPVFENTSDGIQLPLSLAPYESIFVVFKHGDKQAHFTKIARDGIHPPRLRYGEYGVELWEEGEFDFVQKDKTSRMLNHGNLKTIAGAWEVYFPEGWGAPEKAIFPELKSWTESEIEGVKYFSGTARYEKNFIHEMHASEFPEARVYLDLGDLSHVAEVWLNEQPLGITWAKPYRFDVSDALKPGINTLKIEVANTWSNRLTGDAATGANFTKTHVEATVIKGIPKLRVPWKDAPLIPSGIFGPVTLKTVLPIVAPK
;
A
#
# COMPACT_ATOMS: atom_id res chain seq x y z
N MET A 1 6.26 -3.81 -0.12
CA MET A 1 7.41 -3.24 0.65
C MET A 1 7.43 -1.72 0.56
N GLY A 2 7.43 -1.14 -0.65
CA GLY A 2 7.38 0.33 -0.83
C GLY A 2 6.18 0.97 -0.11
N ASP A 3 4.99 0.42 -0.29
CA ASP A 3 3.73 0.93 0.28
C ASP A 3 3.73 0.94 1.80
N ARG A 4 4.33 -0.09 2.41
CA ARG A 4 4.58 -0.10 3.86
C ARG A 4 5.51 1.04 4.25
N ALA A 5 6.62 1.25 3.54
CA ALA A 5 7.53 2.35 3.85
C ALA A 5 6.83 3.73 3.68
N PHE A 6 5.96 3.89 2.68
CA PHE A 6 5.12 5.08 2.54
C PHE A 6 4.16 5.25 3.74
N ALA A 7 3.49 4.19 4.19
CA ALA A 7 2.66 4.21 5.38
C ALA A 7 3.45 4.48 6.69
N GLU A 8 4.76 4.18 6.70
CA GLU A 8 5.71 4.51 7.77
C GLU A 8 6.28 5.95 7.64
N GLY A 9 5.89 6.72 6.64
CA GLY A 9 6.27 8.14 6.46
C GLY A 9 7.41 8.39 5.46
N MET A 10 7.91 7.37 4.75
CA MET A 10 8.78 7.63 3.59
C MET A 10 7.99 8.46 2.57
N ASN A 11 8.58 9.52 2.02
CA ASN A 11 7.93 10.33 0.99
C ASN A 11 8.81 10.59 -0.23
N ARG A 12 10.05 10.08 -0.24
CA ARG A 12 10.95 10.10 -1.39
C ARG A 12 11.69 8.77 -1.49
N VAL A 13 11.50 8.09 -2.62
CA VAL A 13 12.14 6.80 -2.87
C VAL A 13 13.58 7.00 -3.36
N VAL A 14 14.53 6.37 -2.69
CA VAL A 14 15.91 6.20 -3.17
C VAL A 14 16.15 4.70 -3.32
N VAL A 15 16.20 4.21 -4.56
CA VAL A 15 16.34 2.78 -4.82
C VAL A 15 17.79 2.36 -4.62
N HIS A 16 18.04 1.48 -3.66
CA HIS A 16 19.30 0.74 -3.53
C HIS A 16 19.19 -0.54 -4.37
N GLY A 17 19.91 -0.72 -5.47
CA GLY A 17 20.77 0.24 -6.18
C GLY A 17 20.67 0.10 -7.71
N SER A 18 21.17 1.12 -8.43
CA SER A 18 21.24 1.13 -9.89
C SER A 18 22.70 1.09 -10.34
N THR A 19 23.27 -0.12 -10.40
CA THR A 19 24.67 -0.29 -10.80
C THR A 19 24.88 0.13 -12.26
N HIS A 20 25.90 0.95 -12.51
CA HIS A 20 26.28 1.40 -13.85
C HIS A 20 26.78 0.23 -14.71
N ASN A 21 26.36 0.18 -15.97
CA ASN A 21 26.77 -0.80 -16.96
C ASN A 21 27.45 -0.09 -18.14
N PRO A 22 28.81 -0.08 -18.22
CA PRO A 22 29.52 0.47 -19.36
C PRO A 22 29.16 -0.22 -20.69
N GLU A 23 29.44 0.43 -21.80
CA GLU A 23 29.29 -0.17 -23.13
C GLU A 23 30.00 -1.53 -23.23
N GLY A 24 29.39 -2.49 -23.93
CA GLY A 24 29.88 -3.86 -24.03
C GLY A 24 29.50 -4.77 -22.85
N THR A 25 28.93 -4.22 -21.77
CA THR A 25 28.41 -5.02 -20.65
C THR A 25 27.26 -5.93 -21.11
N GLY A 26 27.46 -7.23 -20.98
CA GLY A 26 26.43 -8.24 -21.26
C GLY A 26 25.33 -8.31 -20.20
N ASN A 27 24.38 -9.22 -20.39
CA ASN A 27 23.33 -9.48 -19.41
C ASN A 27 23.78 -10.56 -18.41
N PRO A 28 23.39 -10.48 -17.13
CA PRO A 28 22.40 -9.56 -16.57
C PRO A 28 22.98 -8.20 -16.14
N GLY A 29 24.23 -7.89 -16.49
CA GLY A 29 24.90 -6.65 -16.12
C GLY A 29 25.72 -6.77 -14.85
N ILE A 30 26.41 -5.68 -14.51
CA ILE A 30 27.16 -5.55 -13.28
C ILE A 30 26.17 -5.44 -12.12
N VAL A 31 26.45 -6.18 -11.04
CA VAL A 31 25.62 -6.19 -9.84
C VAL A 31 26.47 -5.84 -8.62
N TYR A 32 25.89 -5.05 -7.71
CA TYR A 32 26.38 -4.97 -6.34
C TYR A 32 26.00 -6.26 -5.59
N HIS A 33 26.77 -6.66 -4.58
CA HIS A 33 26.51 -7.91 -3.85
C HIS A 33 25.15 -7.92 -3.11
N ALA A 34 24.59 -6.74 -2.84
CA ALA A 34 23.25 -6.56 -2.31
C ALA A 34 22.31 -6.02 -3.39
N GLY A 35 21.08 -6.56 -3.42
CA GLY A 35 19.99 -6.02 -4.23
C GLY A 35 19.44 -4.72 -3.67
N THR A 36 18.42 -4.13 -4.28
CA THR A 36 17.74 -4.51 -5.53
C THR A 36 18.61 -4.17 -6.74
N HIS A 37 18.59 -5.00 -7.80
CA HIS A 37 19.24 -4.66 -9.06
C HIS A 37 18.27 -3.86 -9.93
N TYR A 38 18.33 -2.53 -9.85
CA TYR A 38 17.39 -1.62 -10.49
C TYR A 38 18.07 -0.86 -11.65
N ASN A 39 18.38 -1.56 -12.75
CA ASN A 39 19.16 -1.01 -13.86
C ASN A 39 18.69 -1.50 -15.25
N ASP A 40 19.30 -0.92 -16.28
CA ASP A 40 19.01 -1.11 -17.71
C ASP A 40 19.19 -2.55 -18.23
N LYS A 41 19.86 -3.40 -17.45
CA LYS A 41 20.09 -4.80 -17.78
C LYS A 41 19.05 -5.73 -17.16
N ARG A 42 18.04 -5.22 -16.45
CA ARG A 42 16.90 -6.04 -15.99
C ARG A 42 15.94 -6.34 -17.15
N VAL A 43 15.44 -7.56 -17.19
CA VAL A 43 14.48 -8.03 -18.22
C VAL A 43 13.28 -7.10 -18.34
N TRP A 44 12.70 -6.68 -17.21
CA TRP A 44 11.54 -5.80 -17.13
C TRP A 44 11.86 -4.30 -17.27
N TRP A 45 13.12 -3.90 -17.44
CA TRP A 45 13.52 -2.48 -17.40
C TRP A 45 12.80 -1.62 -18.44
N LYS A 46 12.63 -2.14 -19.66
CA LYS A 46 11.90 -1.42 -20.73
C LYS A 46 10.44 -1.14 -20.38
N LYS A 47 9.87 -1.86 -19.40
CA LYS A 47 8.48 -1.76 -18.96
C LYS A 47 8.36 -1.12 -17.56
N ILE A 48 9.41 -0.49 -17.03
CA ILE A 48 9.45 -0.02 -15.64
C ILE A 48 8.66 1.27 -15.38
N ARG A 49 8.36 2.04 -16.42
CA ARG A 49 7.84 3.40 -16.30
C ARG A 49 6.60 3.53 -15.41
N PRO A 50 5.53 2.71 -15.55
CA PRO A 50 4.33 2.88 -14.72
C PRO A 50 4.61 2.68 -13.23
N PHE A 51 5.50 1.76 -12.87
CA PHE A 51 5.91 1.59 -11.48
C PHE A 51 6.61 2.84 -10.93
N ASN A 52 7.49 3.47 -11.73
CA ASN A 52 8.12 4.73 -11.33
C ASN A 52 7.13 5.89 -11.23
N GLU A 53 6.14 5.94 -12.13
CA GLU A 53 5.06 6.93 -12.04
C GLU A 53 4.21 6.71 -10.79
N TYR A 54 3.89 5.47 -10.44
CA TYR A 54 3.25 5.13 -9.16
C TYR A 54 4.06 5.67 -7.97
N LEU A 55 5.35 5.34 -7.90
CA LEU A 55 6.22 5.82 -6.81
C LEU A 55 6.28 7.35 -6.76
N ALA A 56 6.33 8.01 -7.92
CA ALA A 56 6.36 9.46 -8.03
C ALA A 56 5.06 10.12 -7.58
N ARG A 57 3.89 9.58 -7.97
CA ARG A 57 2.57 10.11 -7.57
C ARG A 57 2.37 10.00 -6.05
N VAL A 58 2.69 8.86 -5.45
CA VAL A 58 2.63 8.70 -3.99
C VAL A 58 3.62 9.66 -3.31
N SER A 59 4.87 9.69 -3.76
CA SER A 59 5.90 10.59 -3.22
C SER A 59 5.51 12.07 -3.29
N TYR A 60 4.86 12.49 -4.38
CA TYR A 60 4.41 13.86 -4.56
C TYR A 60 3.39 14.27 -3.50
N VAL A 61 2.32 13.47 -3.31
CA VAL A 61 1.29 13.78 -2.29
C VAL A 61 1.92 13.88 -0.90
N LEU A 62 2.77 12.92 -0.53
CA LEU A 62 3.36 12.84 0.81
C LEU A 62 4.51 13.86 1.07
N GLN A 63 5.04 14.50 0.03
CA GLN A 63 5.98 15.62 0.17
C GLN A 63 5.26 16.96 0.27
N GLU A 64 4.11 17.06 -0.38
CA GLU A 64 3.38 18.32 -0.51
C GLU A 64 2.37 18.56 0.61
N ALA A 65 1.94 17.51 1.31
CA ALA A 65 0.96 17.57 2.40
C ALA A 65 1.60 17.40 3.79
N ASP A 66 0.88 17.81 4.83
CA ASP A 66 1.31 17.74 6.22
C ASP A 66 0.80 16.46 6.89
N PHE A 67 1.70 15.68 7.48
CA PHE A 67 1.34 14.48 8.22
C PHE A 67 0.41 14.78 9.40
N LYS A 68 -0.56 13.89 9.64
CA LYS A 68 -1.52 13.98 10.75
C LYS A 68 -1.45 12.76 11.64
N ALA A 69 -1.34 13.04 12.94
CA ALA A 69 -1.34 12.03 13.99
C ALA A 69 -1.83 12.65 15.30
N ASP A 70 -2.45 11.83 16.15
CA ASP A 70 -2.89 12.26 17.48
C ASP A 70 -1.80 12.18 18.54
N VAL A 71 -0.78 11.34 18.30
CA VAL A 71 0.16 10.91 19.32
C VAL A 71 1.58 11.31 18.95
N LEU A 72 2.28 11.88 19.93
CA LEU A 72 3.71 12.13 19.85
C LEU A 72 4.43 11.21 20.83
N TYR A 73 5.43 10.46 20.38
CA TYR A 73 6.24 9.60 21.24
C TYR A 73 7.61 10.19 21.48
N TYR A 74 7.93 10.43 22.75
CA TYR A 74 9.31 10.65 23.17
C TYR A 74 10.02 9.30 23.31
N TYR A 75 11.04 9.06 22.48
CA TYR A 75 11.70 7.75 22.41
C TYR A 75 12.78 7.51 23.48
N GLY A 76 13.06 8.50 24.33
CA GLY A 76 14.03 8.42 25.43
C GLY A 76 15.48 8.80 25.07
N ASP A 77 16.38 8.68 26.06
CA ASP A 77 17.80 9.05 25.92
C ASP A 77 18.75 7.83 25.90
N THR A 78 18.23 6.60 26.00
CA THR A 78 19.06 5.38 26.01
C THR A 78 19.75 5.15 24.66
N ILE A 79 21.04 4.81 24.69
CA ILE A 79 21.89 4.61 23.50
C ILE A 79 22.15 3.11 23.28
N PRO A 80 22.06 2.58 22.05
CA PRO A 80 21.60 3.26 20.83
C PRO A 80 20.07 3.46 20.84
N ASN A 81 19.61 4.61 20.34
CA ASN A 81 18.19 4.87 20.16
C ASN A 81 17.81 4.86 18.68
N TYR A 82 16.76 4.12 18.33
CA TYR A 82 16.22 4.07 16.97
C TYR A 82 14.70 3.90 17.02
N GLY A 83 13.98 4.56 16.10
CA GLY A 83 12.52 4.49 16.01
C GLY A 83 11.98 3.13 15.55
N GLY A 84 12.75 2.45 14.70
CA GLY A 84 12.34 1.18 14.12
C GLY A 84 11.14 1.34 13.20
N HIS A 85 10.37 0.27 13.05
CA HIS A 85 9.18 0.25 12.22
C HIS A 85 7.96 0.77 12.98
N LYS A 86 7.02 1.42 12.27
CA LYS A 86 5.80 2.04 12.81
C LYS A 86 5.01 1.16 13.79
N ARG A 87 4.99 -0.15 13.59
CA ARG A 87 4.22 -1.08 14.45
C ARG A 87 5.12 -2.02 15.24
N SER A 88 6.21 -1.48 15.81
CA SER A 88 7.19 -2.21 16.62
C SER A 88 7.12 -1.83 18.12
N ARG A 89 8.11 -1.10 18.64
CA ARG A 89 8.20 -0.66 20.05
C ARG A 89 7.13 0.37 20.42
N PHE A 90 6.68 1.15 19.43
CA PHE A 90 5.72 2.23 19.59
C PHE A 90 4.36 1.80 19.07
N ASN A 91 3.30 2.03 19.85
CA ASN A 91 1.95 1.62 19.49
C ASN A 91 0.91 2.51 20.19
N PRO A 92 0.30 3.48 19.47
CA PRO A 92 -0.73 4.35 20.03
C PRO A 92 -2.07 3.62 20.25
N GLY A 93 -2.23 2.42 19.70
CA GLY A 93 -3.51 1.71 19.58
C GLY A 93 -3.95 1.59 18.13
N GLU A 94 -4.93 0.72 17.90
CA GLU A 94 -5.52 0.57 16.57
C GLU A 94 -6.24 1.85 16.14
N GLY A 95 -6.15 2.17 14.84
CA GLY A 95 -6.82 3.35 14.28
C GLY A 95 -6.21 4.70 14.67
N TYR A 96 -5.01 4.72 15.27
CA TYR A 96 -4.25 5.95 15.52
C TYR A 96 -2.87 5.88 14.88
N ASP A 97 -2.36 7.04 14.48
CA ASP A 97 -1.00 7.22 14.01
C ASP A 97 -0.18 8.05 15.00
N PHE A 98 1.14 8.06 14.82
CA PHE A 98 2.05 8.77 15.72
C PHE A 98 3.31 9.29 15.03
N GLU A 99 3.93 10.28 15.66
CA GLU A 99 5.27 10.76 15.32
C GLU A 99 6.26 10.49 16.46
N LEU A 100 7.55 10.38 16.14
CA LEU A 100 8.63 10.18 17.09
C LEU A 100 9.42 11.47 17.31
N VAL A 101 9.75 11.79 18.55
CA VAL A 101 10.61 12.92 18.91
C VAL A 101 11.75 12.53 19.83
N ASN A 102 12.87 13.21 19.62
CA ASN A 102 14.05 13.14 20.46
C ASN A 102 14.08 14.29 21.48
N THR A 103 15.13 14.31 22.29
CA THR A 103 15.35 15.33 23.32
C THR A 103 15.40 16.74 22.74
N GLU A 104 16.10 16.93 21.62
CA GLU A 104 16.26 18.23 20.98
C GLU A 104 14.91 18.81 20.55
N ILE A 105 14.08 18.01 19.87
CA ILE A 105 12.76 18.44 19.41
C ILE A 105 11.83 18.66 20.61
N LEU A 106 11.81 17.73 21.58
CA LEU A 106 10.95 17.80 22.76
C LEU A 106 11.15 19.10 23.55
N LEU A 107 12.39 19.53 23.74
CA LEU A 107 12.70 20.77 24.47
C LEU A 107 12.12 22.02 23.78
N GLY A 108 11.97 21.98 22.45
CA GLY A 108 11.38 23.05 21.64
C GLY A 108 9.85 23.01 21.51
N LEU A 109 9.16 21.97 22.00
CA LEU A 109 7.69 21.86 21.87
C LEU A 109 6.96 22.91 22.71
N GLU A 110 5.81 23.35 22.23
CA GLU A 110 4.92 24.28 22.92
C GLU A 110 3.62 23.58 23.33
N VAL A 111 2.88 24.18 24.26
CA VAL A 111 1.53 23.73 24.60
C VAL A 111 0.56 24.87 24.35
N LYS A 112 -0.45 24.63 23.50
CA LYS A 112 -1.49 25.59 23.15
C LYS A 112 -2.85 24.92 23.25
N ASN A 113 -3.75 25.47 24.05
CA ASN A 113 -5.09 24.92 24.25
C ASN A 113 -5.10 23.41 24.61
N GLY A 114 -4.13 22.97 25.41
CA GLY A 114 -3.95 21.56 25.80
C GLY A 114 -3.31 20.65 24.75
N LYS A 115 -3.07 21.14 23.52
CA LYS A 115 -2.37 20.40 22.46
C LYS A 115 -0.86 20.64 22.53
N ILE A 116 -0.09 19.62 22.16
CA ILE A 116 1.36 19.71 21.98
C ILE A 116 1.63 20.22 20.58
N VAL A 117 2.33 21.33 20.43
CA VAL A 117 2.60 21.98 19.15
C VAL A 117 4.09 21.99 18.88
N ASN A 118 4.51 21.53 17.71
CA ASN A 118 5.86 21.73 17.23
C ASN A 118 5.95 23.05 16.47
N PRO A 119 6.61 24.10 17.00
CA PRO A 119 6.62 25.42 16.37
C PRO A 119 7.38 25.45 15.03
N ARG A 120 8.23 24.45 14.74
CA ARG A 120 9.01 24.39 13.50
C ARG A 120 8.14 24.08 12.28
N ASN A 121 7.16 23.20 12.43
CA ASN A 121 6.28 22.74 11.34
C ASN A 121 4.78 22.93 11.63
N LYS A 122 4.43 23.48 12.80
CA LYS A 122 3.06 23.68 13.28
C LYS A 122 2.26 22.38 13.46
N ALA A 123 2.92 21.22 13.50
CA ALA A 123 2.25 19.95 13.80
C ALA A 123 1.67 19.99 15.22
N GLU A 124 0.47 19.44 15.38
CA GLU A 124 -0.27 19.43 16.64
C GLU A 124 -0.62 18.00 17.04
N PHE A 125 -0.45 17.68 18.32
CA PHE A 125 -0.71 16.36 18.88
C PHE A 125 -1.58 16.48 20.13
N SER A 126 -2.40 15.46 20.35
CA SER A 126 -3.32 15.36 21.49
C SER A 126 -2.63 14.77 22.74
N VAL A 127 -1.71 13.83 22.55
CA VAL A 127 -1.08 13.08 23.65
C VAL A 127 0.42 12.96 23.42
N LEU A 128 1.21 13.26 24.45
CA LEU A 128 2.64 12.92 24.52
C LEU A 128 2.83 11.61 25.28
N ALA A 129 3.33 10.58 24.61
CA ALA A 129 3.64 9.29 25.19
C ALA A 129 5.14 9.14 25.45
N LEU A 130 5.52 8.66 26.63
CA LEU A 130 6.90 8.46 27.03
C LEU A 130 7.26 6.97 26.99
N THR A 131 8.40 6.64 26.39
CA THR A 131 8.96 5.30 26.49
C THR A 131 9.35 4.97 27.93
N LYS A 132 9.33 3.67 28.25
CA LYS A 132 9.89 3.19 29.52
C LYS A 132 11.40 3.35 29.49
N GLU A 133 11.89 4.19 30.40
CA GLU A 133 13.32 4.45 30.64
C GLU A 133 13.66 4.19 32.10
N TYR A 134 14.91 3.77 32.38
CA TYR A 134 15.37 3.59 33.76
C TYR A 134 15.62 4.92 34.46
N GLU A 135 16.17 5.89 33.73
CA GLU A 135 16.45 7.24 34.22
C GLU A 135 15.96 8.28 33.22
N ILE A 136 15.71 9.50 33.69
CA ILE A 136 15.26 10.62 32.85
C ILE A 136 16.27 11.75 32.83
N ASN A 137 16.49 12.34 31.64
CA ASN A 137 17.27 13.55 31.50
C ASN A 137 16.63 14.71 32.29
N PRO A 138 17.37 15.42 33.15
CA PRO A 138 16.81 16.49 33.98
C PRO A 138 16.22 17.66 33.18
N GLN A 139 16.76 18.01 32.00
CA GLN A 139 16.17 19.05 31.15
C GLN A 139 14.82 18.61 30.59
N VAL A 140 14.70 17.33 30.21
CA VAL A 140 13.44 16.73 29.77
C VAL A 140 12.43 16.74 30.91
N LEU A 141 12.85 16.39 32.14
CA LEU A 141 11.96 16.42 33.30
C LEU A 141 11.39 17.82 33.57
N VAL A 142 12.22 18.87 33.51
CA VAL A 142 11.78 20.27 33.62
C VAL A 142 10.77 20.60 32.54
N LYS A 143 11.06 20.22 31.29
CA LYS A 143 10.16 20.47 30.16
C LYS A 143 8.82 19.76 30.31
N LEU A 144 8.82 18.49 30.70
CA LEU A 144 7.60 17.72 30.90
C LEU A 144 6.73 18.31 32.02
N GLU A 145 7.33 18.78 33.11
CA GLU A 145 6.62 19.47 34.18
C GLU A 145 5.94 20.75 33.66
N GLN A 146 6.68 21.57 32.92
CA GLN A 146 6.17 22.79 32.30
C GLN A 146 5.00 22.47 31.35
N MET A 147 5.17 21.47 30.49
CA MET A 147 4.14 21.07 29.52
C MET A 147 2.88 20.57 30.23
N ALA A 148 3.02 19.70 31.23
CA ALA A 148 1.90 19.18 32.00
C ALA A 148 1.13 20.32 32.71
N LYS A 149 1.85 21.26 33.36
CA LYS A 149 1.24 22.46 33.99
C LYS A 149 0.55 23.38 32.99
N SER A 150 1.04 23.41 31.75
CA SER A 150 0.45 24.20 30.65
C SER A 150 -0.74 23.49 29.99
N GLY A 151 -1.14 22.32 30.48
CA GLY A 151 -2.33 21.60 30.02
C GLY A 151 -2.07 20.40 29.12
N ALA A 152 -0.81 20.08 28.80
CA ALA A 152 -0.50 18.93 27.96
C ALA A 152 -0.92 17.62 28.64
N ILE A 153 -1.37 16.67 27.82
CA ILE A 153 -1.73 15.33 28.27
C ILE A 153 -0.54 14.42 28.01
N ILE A 154 0.04 13.91 29.09
CA ILE A 154 1.27 13.12 29.04
C ILE A 154 1.04 11.78 29.73
N THR A 155 1.42 10.69 29.06
CA THR A 155 1.34 9.33 29.60
C THR A 155 2.65 8.59 29.43
N GLY A 156 3.03 7.76 30.41
CA GLY A 156 4.22 6.93 30.31
C GLY A 156 4.70 6.37 31.64
N SER A 157 5.61 5.41 31.58
CA SER A 157 6.16 4.77 32.78
C SER A 157 6.95 5.78 33.63
N LYS A 158 6.82 5.70 34.95
CA LYS A 158 7.64 6.49 35.87
C LYS A 158 9.09 5.96 35.85
N PRO A 159 10.10 6.81 35.59
CA PRO A 159 11.51 6.39 35.66
C PRO A 159 11.93 6.13 37.11
N ASN A 160 13.01 5.38 37.31
CA ASN A 160 13.52 5.04 38.64
C ASN A 160 14.30 6.20 39.29
N ARG A 161 14.99 7.01 38.47
CA ARG A 161 15.79 8.14 38.94
C ARG A 161 15.94 9.24 37.89
N ILE A 162 16.46 10.37 38.32
CA ILE A 162 16.91 11.47 37.44
C ILE A 162 18.39 11.20 37.11
N ALA A 163 18.77 11.34 35.83
CA ALA A 163 20.15 11.15 35.39
C ALA A 163 21.09 12.18 36.06
N PRO A 164 22.36 11.84 36.36
CA PRO A 164 23.28 12.75 37.06
C PRO A 164 23.53 14.05 36.30
N GLU A 165 23.57 15.18 37.01
CA GLU A 165 23.82 16.53 36.50
C GLU A 165 25.29 16.75 36.08
N ARG A 166 25.77 16.04 35.05
CA ARG A 166 27.10 16.33 34.50
C ARG A 166 27.00 17.54 33.57
N ASN A 167 27.58 18.67 34.00
CA ASN A 167 27.75 19.91 33.23
C ASN A 167 26.49 20.75 32.95
N MET A 168 25.41 20.59 33.71
CA MET A 168 24.21 21.43 33.57
C MET A 168 24.19 22.54 34.63
N LYS A 169 24.46 23.77 34.21
CA LYS A 169 24.28 24.97 35.04
C LYS A 169 22.79 25.35 35.02
N ASP A 170 22.28 25.90 36.12
CA ASP A 170 20.96 26.55 36.22
C ASP A 170 19.71 25.63 36.25
N LEU A 171 19.84 24.36 36.66
CA LEU A 171 18.68 23.49 36.91
C LEU A 171 18.05 23.71 38.30
N PRO A 172 16.71 23.60 38.44
CA PRO A 172 16.06 23.64 39.75
C PRO A 172 16.38 22.38 40.57
N LYS A 173 16.24 22.47 41.89
CA LYS A 173 16.36 21.29 42.78
C LYS A 173 15.13 20.38 42.61
N MET A 174 15.33 19.18 42.06
CA MET A 174 14.23 18.27 41.66
C MET A 174 13.91 17.16 42.69
N ASN A 175 14.21 17.37 43.97
CA ASN A 175 13.96 16.37 45.01
C ASN A 175 12.46 16.03 45.10
N GLY A 176 12.11 14.76 44.93
CA GLY A 176 10.73 14.27 45.00
C GLY A 176 9.87 14.53 43.76
N TRP A 177 10.42 15.18 42.72
CA TRP A 177 9.67 15.56 41.52
C TRP A 177 8.98 14.37 40.85
N LEU A 178 9.70 13.25 40.69
CA LEU A 178 9.14 12.03 40.09
C LEU A 178 7.86 11.55 40.78
N ASN A 179 7.77 11.65 42.11
CA ASN A 179 6.55 11.24 42.85
C ASN A 179 5.46 12.33 42.84
N SER A 180 5.87 13.60 42.72
CA SER A 180 4.92 14.72 42.67
C SER A 180 4.20 14.79 41.32
N ILE A 181 4.92 14.55 40.21
CA ILE A 181 4.43 14.73 38.84
C ILE A 181 3.75 13.46 38.31
N TRP A 182 4.35 12.28 38.52
CA TRP A 182 3.74 11.02 38.07
C TRP A 182 2.62 10.59 39.01
N LYS A 183 1.44 10.33 38.43
CA LYS A 183 0.26 9.83 39.14
C LYS A 183 -0.25 8.54 38.51
N PRO A 184 -0.75 7.59 39.32
CA PRO A 184 -1.40 6.41 38.77
C PRO A 184 -2.64 6.85 38.00
N TYR A 185 -2.84 6.25 36.82
CA TYR A 185 -4.06 6.43 36.07
C TYR A 185 -5.22 5.67 36.73
N SER A 186 -6.36 6.34 36.83
CA SER A 186 -7.67 5.69 36.97
C SER A 186 -8.72 6.58 36.31
N LYS A 187 -9.76 5.97 35.73
CA LYS A 187 -10.84 6.72 35.06
C LYS A 187 -11.49 7.78 35.97
N GLN A 188 -11.56 7.51 37.28
CA GLN A 188 -12.15 8.43 38.27
C GLN A 188 -11.24 9.63 38.60
N THR A 189 -9.93 9.51 38.43
CA THR A 189 -8.95 10.54 38.82
C THR A 189 -8.28 11.22 37.63
N PHE A 190 -8.47 10.68 36.42
CA PHE A 190 -7.98 11.28 35.20
C PHE A 190 -8.65 12.64 34.97
N LYS A 191 -7.82 13.68 34.90
CA LYS A 191 -8.22 15.06 34.66
C LYS A 191 -7.25 15.66 33.64
N PRO A 192 -7.69 15.89 32.39
CA PRO A 192 -6.88 16.58 31.39
C PRO A 192 -6.38 17.92 31.91
N GLY A 193 -5.10 18.21 31.66
CA GLY A 193 -4.45 19.45 32.09
C GLY A 193 -4.26 19.64 33.60
N SER A 194 -4.32 18.56 34.39
CA SER A 194 -4.12 18.61 35.85
C SER A 194 -2.67 18.87 36.31
N GLY A 195 -1.72 19.04 35.38
CA GLY A 195 -0.30 19.13 35.73
C GLY A 195 0.38 17.80 36.01
N ALA A 196 -0.31 16.68 35.83
CA ALA A 196 0.20 15.34 36.10
C ALA A 196 0.63 14.58 34.84
N ILE A 197 1.56 13.64 35.02
CA ILE A 197 1.90 12.61 34.02
C ILE A 197 1.30 11.29 34.50
N TYR A 198 0.52 10.63 33.66
CA TYR A 198 -0.17 9.40 34.04
C TYR A 198 0.64 8.16 33.70
N TYR A 199 0.79 7.24 34.66
CA TYR A 199 1.34 5.91 34.41
C TYR A 199 0.28 4.82 34.61
N GLY A 200 0.45 3.69 33.92
CA GLY A 200 -0.46 2.55 34.01
C GLY A 200 -1.63 2.59 33.03
N ALA A 201 -1.75 3.63 32.20
CA ALA A 201 -2.64 3.67 31.04
C ALA A 201 -1.87 3.35 29.75
N SER A 202 -2.52 2.64 28.84
CA SER A 202 -2.14 2.63 27.43
C SER A 202 -2.49 3.98 26.77
N VAL A 203 -1.85 4.29 25.65
CA VAL A 203 -2.17 5.51 24.89
C VAL A 203 -3.61 5.47 24.37
N ALA A 204 -4.06 4.31 23.89
CA ALA A 204 -5.43 4.10 23.43
C ALA A 204 -6.48 4.40 24.52
N GLU A 205 -6.25 3.97 25.77
CA GLU A 205 -7.14 4.30 26.89
C GLU A 205 -7.21 5.81 27.13
N ILE A 206 -6.09 6.51 27.07
CA ILE A 206 -6.06 7.98 27.22
C ILE A 206 -6.85 8.64 26.09
N LEU A 207 -6.63 8.24 24.83
CA LEU A 207 -7.37 8.78 23.68
C LEU A 207 -8.88 8.56 23.79
N GLN A 208 -9.30 7.39 24.27
CA GLN A 208 -10.71 7.08 24.53
C GLN A 208 -11.32 7.97 25.62
N GLU A 209 -10.63 8.21 26.74
CA GLU A 209 -11.12 9.13 27.78
C GLU A 209 -11.22 10.57 27.27
N LEU A 210 -10.39 10.95 26.30
CA LEU A 210 -10.46 12.23 25.62
C LEU A 210 -11.54 12.29 24.54
N LYS A 211 -12.25 11.19 24.30
CA LYS A 211 -13.27 11.03 23.25
C LYS A 211 -12.72 11.36 21.86
N ILE A 212 -11.44 11.05 21.65
CA ILE A 212 -10.83 11.12 20.32
C ILE A 212 -11.17 9.79 19.65
N SER A 213 -11.99 9.81 18.60
CA SER A 213 -12.32 8.61 17.82
C SER A 213 -11.11 8.14 17.01
N HIS A 214 -11.12 6.89 16.55
CA HIS A 214 -10.09 6.37 15.64
C HIS A 214 -10.02 7.25 14.37
N ASP A 215 -8.82 7.56 13.90
CA ASP A 215 -8.63 8.31 12.64
C ASP A 215 -9.02 7.47 11.42
N PHE A 216 -8.78 6.16 11.51
CA PHE A 216 -9.13 5.16 10.52
C PHE A 216 -9.62 3.89 11.23
N ASP A 217 -10.79 3.38 10.84
CA ASP A 217 -11.40 2.21 11.45
C ASP A 217 -12.08 1.29 10.43
N TYR A 218 -12.24 0.02 10.79
CA TYR A 218 -13.05 -0.95 10.07
C TYR A 218 -13.37 -2.14 10.99
N LEU A 219 -14.42 -2.89 10.64
CA LEU A 219 -14.77 -4.13 11.32
C LEU A 219 -13.59 -5.13 11.24
N ASP A 220 -13.54 -6.12 12.13
CA ASP A 220 -12.58 -7.24 12.09
C ASP A 220 -11.10 -6.84 11.89
N LYS A 221 -10.74 -5.61 12.28
CA LYS A 221 -9.39 -5.10 12.12
C LYS A 221 -8.39 -6.00 12.84
N GLY A 222 -7.60 -6.68 12.03
CA GLY A 222 -6.51 -7.53 12.46
C GLY A 222 -5.18 -6.79 12.46
N PHE A 223 -4.18 -7.42 13.07
CA PHE A 223 -2.80 -6.95 12.98
C PHE A 223 -2.30 -7.10 11.53
N TYR A 224 -2.21 -5.99 10.79
CA TYR A 224 -1.74 -5.92 9.39
C TYR A 224 -2.68 -6.54 8.33
N THR A 225 -3.99 -6.30 8.40
CA THR A 225 -4.84 -6.55 7.22
C THR A 225 -4.85 -5.34 6.29
N LEU A 226 -5.16 -4.16 6.83
CA LEU A 226 -5.01 -2.87 6.17
C LEU A 226 -4.05 -1.97 6.97
N ASP A 227 -3.14 -1.30 6.27
CA ASP A 227 -2.31 -0.23 6.83
C ASP A 227 -2.73 1.12 6.23
N TYR A 228 -2.40 2.21 6.91
CA TYR A 228 -2.69 3.55 6.40
C TYR A 228 -1.69 4.59 6.90
N THR A 229 -1.68 5.74 6.22
CA THR A 229 -1.14 7.00 6.76
C THR A 229 -2.02 8.17 6.31
N HIS A 230 -2.10 9.21 7.13
CA HIS A 230 -2.99 10.35 6.93
C HIS A 230 -2.20 11.65 6.81
N TYR A 231 -2.47 12.39 5.74
CA TYR A 231 -1.88 13.69 5.44
C TYR A 231 -2.96 14.71 5.12
N GLN A 232 -2.69 16.00 5.30
CA GLN A 232 -3.64 17.08 5.02
C GLN A 232 -2.96 18.23 4.27
N LYS A 233 -3.67 18.84 3.31
CA LYS A 233 -3.23 20.07 2.63
C LYS A 233 -4.44 20.85 2.13
N ASP A 234 -4.48 22.16 2.35
CA ASP A 234 -5.49 23.07 1.76
C ASP A 234 -6.95 22.60 1.93
N GLY A 235 -7.28 22.02 3.09
CA GLY A 235 -8.61 21.48 3.39
C GLY A 235 -8.92 20.09 2.81
N LEU A 236 -7.96 19.49 2.09
CA LEU A 236 -7.99 18.10 1.65
C LEU A 236 -7.34 17.19 2.68
N ASP A 237 -7.97 16.06 2.96
CA ASP A 237 -7.40 15.00 3.80
C ASP A 237 -7.14 13.76 2.93
N PHE A 238 -5.91 13.28 2.94
CA PHE A 238 -5.39 12.19 2.12
C PHE A 238 -5.09 10.99 3.02
N TYR A 239 -5.90 9.94 2.89
CA TYR A 239 -5.62 8.65 3.52
C TYR A 239 -5.03 7.70 2.47
N PHE A 240 -3.75 7.39 2.61
CA PHE A 240 -3.11 6.35 1.79
C PHE A 240 -3.36 4.99 2.44
N VAL A 241 -4.26 4.20 1.87
CA VAL A 241 -4.70 2.89 2.40
C VAL A 241 -4.01 1.77 1.63
N VAL A 242 -3.47 0.79 2.35
CA VAL A 242 -2.66 -0.30 1.80
C VAL A 242 -3.22 -1.65 2.22
N ASN A 243 -3.50 -2.53 1.25
CA ASN A 243 -3.71 -3.95 1.50
C ASN A 243 -2.36 -4.63 1.73
N THR A 244 -2.12 -5.19 2.91
CA THR A 244 -0.86 -5.88 3.22
C THR A 244 -0.88 -7.38 2.95
N THR A 245 -1.98 -7.90 2.39
CA THR A 245 -2.22 -9.32 2.12
C THR A 245 -2.17 -9.65 0.63
N ASN A 246 -1.99 -10.93 0.30
CA ASN A 246 -2.07 -11.45 -1.07
C ASN A 246 -3.51 -11.76 -1.52
N GLU A 247 -4.52 -11.35 -0.75
CA GLU A 247 -5.93 -11.65 -0.99
C GLU A 247 -6.69 -10.38 -1.35
N TRP A 248 -7.83 -10.55 -2.02
CA TRP A 248 -8.79 -9.46 -2.18
C TRP A 248 -9.42 -9.11 -0.83
N LEU A 249 -9.47 -7.82 -0.52
CA LEU A 249 -10.16 -7.30 0.65
C LEU A 249 -11.31 -6.40 0.22
N SER A 250 -12.44 -6.50 0.91
CA SER A 250 -13.56 -5.59 0.78
C SER A 250 -14.08 -5.28 2.18
N ARG A 251 -14.10 -4.00 2.57
CA ARG A 251 -14.44 -3.57 3.94
C ARG A 251 -15.19 -2.24 3.91
N ASP A 252 -16.10 -2.08 4.88
CA ASP A 252 -16.63 -0.76 5.23
C ASP A 252 -15.58 -0.06 6.10
N LEU A 253 -15.00 1.01 5.57
CA LEU A 253 -13.93 1.78 6.20
C LEU A 253 -14.50 3.09 6.73
N THR A 254 -14.20 3.43 7.98
CA THR A 254 -14.58 4.68 8.63
C THR A 254 -13.35 5.60 8.73
N PHE A 255 -13.50 6.83 8.29
CA PHE A 255 -12.48 7.87 8.33
C PHE A 255 -12.97 9.03 9.18
N ARG A 256 -12.14 9.54 10.10
CA ARG A 256 -12.51 10.63 11.01
C ARG A 256 -12.55 11.98 10.31
N GLN A 257 -13.56 12.14 9.47
CA GLN A 257 -13.82 13.30 8.63
C GLN A 257 -15.31 13.68 8.74
N GLU A 258 -15.61 14.96 8.65
CA GLU A 258 -16.97 15.50 8.77
C GLU A 258 -17.17 16.63 7.74
N GLY A 259 -18.38 16.72 7.16
CA GLY A 259 -18.71 17.79 6.20
C GLY A 259 -17.84 17.76 4.93
N LYS A 260 -17.40 16.57 4.54
CA LYS A 260 -16.53 16.35 3.37
C LYS A 260 -17.11 15.30 2.43
N THR A 261 -16.69 15.39 1.18
CA THR A 261 -17.03 14.43 0.13
C THR A 261 -15.80 13.57 -0.20
N PRO A 262 -15.92 12.23 -0.20
CA PRO A 262 -14.82 11.34 -0.54
C PRO A 262 -14.61 11.16 -2.06
N GLU A 263 -13.35 10.98 -2.45
CA GLU A 263 -12.87 10.61 -3.79
C GLU A 263 -11.82 9.50 -3.66
N LEU A 264 -11.66 8.70 -4.72
CA LEU A 264 -10.55 7.77 -4.86
C LEU A 264 -9.56 8.28 -5.88
N TRP A 265 -8.30 8.42 -5.45
CA TRP A 265 -7.19 8.78 -6.32
C TRP A 265 -6.30 7.56 -6.48
N ASN A 266 -6.23 7.03 -7.70
CA ASN A 266 -5.45 5.83 -8.01
C ASN A 266 -4.01 6.24 -8.39
N PRO A 267 -3.00 5.93 -7.56
CA PRO A 267 -1.60 6.27 -7.86
C PRO A 267 -1.01 5.46 -9.03
N GLU A 268 -1.59 4.30 -9.42
CA GLU A 268 -1.07 3.48 -10.52
C GLU A 268 -1.21 4.17 -11.88
N ASN A 269 -2.36 4.78 -12.14
CA ASN A 269 -2.71 5.40 -13.42
C ASN A 269 -3.02 6.91 -13.33
N GLY A 270 -3.17 7.45 -12.12
CA GLY A 270 -3.52 8.86 -11.88
C GLY A 270 -5.00 9.19 -12.02
N SER A 271 -5.90 8.20 -12.14
CA SER A 271 -7.33 8.44 -12.25
C SER A 271 -7.93 8.91 -10.91
N ILE A 272 -8.92 9.78 -10.99
CA ILE A 272 -9.72 10.23 -9.85
C ILE A 272 -11.16 9.82 -10.08
N SER A 273 -11.74 9.08 -9.13
CA SER A 273 -13.12 8.60 -9.17
C SER A 273 -13.92 9.18 -8.00
N THR A 274 -15.17 9.56 -8.26
CA THR A 274 -16.10 9.93 -7.18
C THR A 274 -16.60 8.69 -6.45
N ILE A 275 -16.84 8.81 -5.14
CA ILE A 275 -17.47 7.75 -4.34
C ILE A 275 -18.93 8.14 -4.07
N PRO A 276 -19.92 7.57 -4.78
CA PRO A 276 -21.33 7.89 -4.57
C PRO A 276 -21.94 7.10 -3.39
N VAL A 277 -21.16 6.23 -2.73
CA VAL A 277 -21.63 5.36 -1.65
C VAL A 277 -20.86 5.64 -0.38
N PHE A 278 -21.49 6.34 0.57
CA PHE A 278 -20.92 6.58 1.88
C PHE A 278 -22.01 7.03 2.87
N GLU A 279 -21.71 6.89 4.16
CA GLU A 279 -22.59 7.29 5.26
C GLU A 279 -21.85 8.22 6.20
N ASN A 280 -22.54 9.28 6.66
CA ASN A 280 -22.04 10.10 7.75
C ASN A 280 -22.48 9.48 9.07
N THR A 281 -21.52 9.04 9.87
CA THR A 281 -21.74 8.43 11.19
C THR A 281 -21.28 9.37 12.30
N SER A 282 -21.51 9.01 13.57
CA SER A 282 -20.99 9.76 14.71
C SER A 282 -19.45 9.74 14.82
N ASP A 283 -18.81 8.72 14.22
CA ASP A 283 -17.37 8.52 14.31
C ASP A 283 -16.61 9.04 13.08
N GLY A 284 -17.34 9.42 12.02
CA GLY A 284 -16.80 9.95 10.77
C GLY A 284 -17.56 9.49 9.53
N ILE A 285 -16.92 9.58 8.36
CA ILE A 285 -17.48 9.10 7.09
C ILE A 285 -17.11 7.64 6.88
N GLN A 286 -18.13 6.79 6.72
CA GLN A 286 -17.99 5.37 6.40
C GLN A 286 -18.26 5.12 4.92
N LEU A 287 -17.42 4.32 4.26
CA LEU A 287 -17.61 3.92 2.86
C LEU A 287 -17.06 2.52 2.58
N PRO A 288 -17.65 1.76 1.65
CA PRO A 288 -17.11 0.47 1.25
C PRO A 288 -15.91 0.67 0.32
N LEU A 289 -14.80 -0.03 0.58
CA LEU A 289 -13.62 -0.05 -0.29
C LEU A 289 -13.16 -1.47 -0.53
N SER A 290 -12.92 -1.80 -1.80
CA SER A 290 -12.26 -3.05 -2.18
C SER A 290 -10.85 -2.81 -2.71
N LEU A 291 -9.90 -3.58 -2.22
CA LEU A 291 -8.50 -3.58 -2.63
C LEU A 291 -8.07 -4.97 -3.10
N ALA A 292 -7.39 -5.00 -4.25
CA ALA A 292 -6.75 -6.19 -4.79
C ALA A 292 -5.52 -6.58 -3.95
N PRO A 293 -4.98 -7.79 -4.13
CA PRO A 293 -3.75 -8.22 -3.46
C PRO A 293 -2.64 -7.18 -3.55
N TYR A 294 -2.17 -6.72 -2.40
CA TYR A 294 -1.13 -5.69 -2.26
C TYR A 294 -1.43 -4.33 -2.89
N GLU A 295 -2.68 -4.04 -3.25
CA GLU A 295 -3.05 -2.74 -3.81
C GLU A 295 -3.04 -1.64 -2.73
N SER A 296 -2.70 -0.44 -3.16
CA SER A 296 -2.83 0.77 -2.36
C SER A 296 -3.50 1.89 -3.14
N ILE A 297 -4.23 2.73 -2.43
CA ILE A 297 -5.03 3.81 -3.00
C ILE A 297 -5.08 5.00 -2.05
N PHE A 298 -5.31 6.19 -2.59
CA PHE A 298 -5.66 7.34 -1.77
C PHE A 298 -7.17 7.49 -1.69
N VAL A 299 -7.70 7.52 -0.46
CA VAL A 299 -9.05 8.01 -0.16
C VAL A 299 -8.90 9.47 0.24
N VAL A 300 -9.43 10.36 -0.60
CA VAL A 300 -9.25 11.82 -0.45
C VAL A 300 -10.58 12.46 -0.07
N PHE A 301 -10.58 13.26 0.99
CA PHE A 301 -11.75 13.98 1.46
C PHE A 301 -11.59 15.46 1.17
N LYS A 302 -12.50 16.03 0.38
CA LYS A 302 -12.53 17.46 0.08
C LYS A 302 -13.73 18.13 0.72
N HIS A 303 -13.63 19.44 0.97
CA HIS A 303 -14.79 20.23 1.36
C HIS A 303 -15.91 20.08 0.31
N GLY A 304 -17.12 19.79 0.79
CA GLY A 304 -18.29 19.69 -0.07
C GLY A 304 -19.44 19.01 0.62
N ASP A 305 -20.64 19.52 0.35
CA ASP A 305 -21.91 19.04 0.89
C ASP A 305 -22.60 18.03 -0.05
N LYS A 306 -21.85 17.42 -0.99
CA LYS A 306 -22.44 16.41 -1.87
C LYS A 306 -22.94 15.28 -1.01
N GLN A 307 -24.23 14.99 -1.12
CA GLN A 307 -24.82 13.85 -0.42
C GLN A 307 -24.46 12.57 -1.16
N ALA A 308 -24.23 11.50 -0.41
CA ALA A 308 -24.10 10.17 -0.97
C ALA A 308 -25.39 9.80 -1.72
N HIS A 309 -25.24 9.13 -2.86
CA HIS A 309 -26.39 8.59 -3.57
C HIS A 309 -26.93 7.34 -2.87
N PHE A 310 -26.03 6.47 -2.43
CA PHE A 310 -26.31 5.33 -1.56
C PHE A 310 -25.57 5.51 -0.22
N THR A 311 -26.16 5.06 0.87
CA THR A 311 -25.45 4.99 2.17
C THR A 311 -24.70 3.68 2.32
N LYS A 312 -25.19 2.61 1.70
CA LYS A 312 -24.60 1.27 1.81
C LYS A 312 -24.88 0.41 0.58
N ILE A 313 -23.92 -0.45 0.25
CA ILE A 313 -24.12 -1.61 -0.63
C ILE A 313 -23.77 -2.85 0.17
N ALA A 314 -24.72 -3.78 0.31
CA ALA A 314 -24.57 -4.98 1.12
C ALA A 314 -24.86 -6.25 0.32
N ARG A 315 -24.30 -7.35 0.81
CA ARG A 315 -24.61 -8.73 0.42
C ARG A 315 -24.83 -9.54 1.70
N ASP A 316 -25.33 -10.76 1.60
CA ASP A 316 -25.27 -11.76 2.67
C ASP A 316 -23.85 -11.82 3.26
N GLY A 317 -23.70 -11.46 4.54
CA GLY A 317 -22.43 -11.42 5.25
C GLY A 317 -22.17 -10.09 5.96
N ILE A 318 -20.93 -9.94 6.44
CA ILE A 318 -20.49 -8.78 7.24
C ILE A 318 -19.64 -7.77 6.43
N HIS A 319 -19.32 -8.09 5.17
CA HIS A 319 -18.45 -7.27 4.32
C HIS A 319 -19.19 -6.83 3.07
N PRO A 320 -18.88 -5.63 2.52
CA PRO A 320 -19.44 -5.20 1.26
C PRO A 320 -18.95 -6.10 0.11
N PRO A 321 -19.71 -6.21 -0.99
CA PRO A 321 -19.26 -6.95 -2.17
C PRO A 321 -17.99 -6.37 -2.75
N ARG A 322 -17.23 -7.16 -3.52
CA ARG A 322 -16.09 -6.62 -4.28
C ARG A 322 -16.60 -5.61 -5.30
N LEU A 323 -16.16 -4.36 -5.14
CA LEU A 323 -16.59 -3.24 -5.96
C LEU A 323 -15.42 -2.36 -6.39
N ARG A 324 -15.63 -1.60 -7.47
CA ARG A 324 -14.72 -0.54 -7.93
C ARG A 324 -15.53 0.71 -8.24
N TYR A 325 -14.88 1.86 -8.18
CA TYR A 325 -15.46 3.14 -8.56
C TYR A 325 -14.78 3.63 -9.83
N GLY A 326 -15.54 3.67 -10.92
CA GLY A 326 -15.09 4.13 -12.23
C GLY A 326 -15.77 5.43 -12.63
N GLU A 327 -15.38 5.94 -13.80
CA GLU A 327 -16.00 7.10 -14.43
C GLU A 327 -17.52 6.91 -14.66
N TYR A 328 -17.93 5.67 -14.93
CA TYR A 328 -19.31 5.29 -15.25
C TYR A 328 -20.14 4.89 -14.02
N GLY A 329 -19.58 4.94 -12.80
CA GLY A 329 -20.29 4.64 -11.56
C GLY A 329 -19.69 3.50 -10.76
N VAL A 330 -20.54 2.78 -10.02
CA VAL A 330 -20.11 1.67 -9.14
C VAL A 330 -20.10 0.36 -9.92
N GLU A 331 -18.96 -0.29 -10.02
CA GLU A 331 -18.79 -1.57 -10.68
C GLU A 331 -18.78 -2.70 -9.65
N LEU A 332 -19.73 -3.64 -9.75
CA LEU A 332 -19.74 -4.84 -8.91
C LEU A 332 -19.00 -5.98 -9.61
N TRP A 333 -17.98 -6.50 -8.92
CA TRP A 333 -17.08 -7.53 -9.44
C TRP A 333 -17.47 -8.95 -9.02
N GLU A 334 -18.65 -9.10 -8.41
CA GLU A 334 -19.22 -10.38 -7.98
C GLU A 334 -20.63 -10.56 -8.54
N GLU A 335 -20.96 -11.80 -8.89
CA GLU A 335 -22.33 -12.18 -9.22
C GLU A 335 -23.16 -12.38 -7.95
N GLY A 336 -24.43 -12.00 -8.03
CA GLY A 336 -25.38 -12.17 -6.94
C GLY A 336 -26.39 -11.04 -6.85
N GLU A 337 -27.26 -11.16 -5.87
CA GLU A 337 -28.17 -10.07 -5.46
C GLU A 337 -27.50 -9.22 -4.38
N PHE A 338 -27.65 -7.91 -4.53
CA PHE A 338 -27.05 -6.93 -3.62
C PHE A 338 -28.12 -5.91 -3.21
N ASP A 339 -28.10 -5.56 -1.93
CA ASP A 339 -28.99 -4.57 -1.36
C ASP A 339 -28.31 -3.19 -1.40
N PHE A 340 -28.96 -2.25 -2.09
CA PHE A 340 -28.54 -0.86 -2.18
C PHE A 340 -29.43 -0.03 -1.28
N VAL A 341 -28.82 0.63 -0.30
CA VAL A 341 -29.53 1.42 0.69
C VAL A 341 -29.39 2.90 0.31
N GLN A 342 -30.52 3.57 0.12
CA GLN A 342 -30.61 5.01 -0.08
C GLN A 342 -31.52 5.58 1.02
N LYS A 343 -30.90 6.17 2.05
CA LYS A 343 -31.63 6.61 3.26
C LYS A 343 -32.40 5.43 3.86
N ASP A 344 -33.72 5.55 4.02
CA ASP A 344 -34.57 4.49 4.58
C ASP A 344 -35.12 3.49 3.54
N LYS A 345 -34.69 3.59 2.28
CA LYS A 345 -35.14 2.71 1.19
C LYS A 345 -34.04 1.75 0.79
N THR A 346 -34.38 0.47 0.71
CA THR A 346 -33.52 -0.58 0.17
C THR A 346 -34.06 -1.03 -1.18
N SER A 347 -33.22 -0.98 -2.22
CA SER A 347 -33.50 -1.59 -3.52
C SER A 347 -32.57 -2.77 -3.72
N ARG A 348 -33.12 -3.92 -4.12
CA ARG A 348 -32.33 -5.10 -4.45
C ARG A 348 -32.01 -5.12 -5.93
N MET A 349 -30.74 -5.29 -6.27
CA MET A 349 -30.28 -5.39 -7.65
C MET A 349 -29.49 -6.68 -7.86
N LEU A 350 -29.85 -7.39 -8.92
CA LEU A 350 -29.16 -8.58 -9.38
C LEU A 350 -28.04 -8.16 -10.32
N ASN A 351 -26.79 -8.45 -9.93
CA ASN A 351 -25.63 -8.22 -10.77
C ASN A 351 -25.26 -9.53 -11.49
N HIS A 352 -25.27 -9.48 -12.82
CA HIS A 352 -24.79 -10.56 -13.67
C HIS A 352 -23.50 -10.13 -14.36
N GLY A 353 -22.46 -10.94 -14.19
CA GLY A 353 -21.26 -10.85 -15.02
C GLY A 353 -21.43 -11.73 -16.25
N ASN A 354 -20.90 -11.27 -17.38
CA ASN A 354 -20.59 -12.18 -18.49
C ASN A 354 -19.08 -12.40 -18.48
N LEU A 355 -18.64 -13.61 -18.16
CA LEU A 355 -17.23 -13.99 -18.17
C LEU A 355 -16.98 -14.97 -19.33
N LYS A 356 -16.15 -14.55 -20.28
CA LYS A 356 -15.74 -15.36 -21.43
C LYS A 356 -14.23 -15.60 -21.41
N THR A 357 -13.81 -16.86 -21.33
CA THR A 357 -12.39 -17.22 -21.45
C THR A 357 -11.93 -17.15 -22.89
N ILE A 358 -10.77 -16.53 -23.14
CA ILE A 358 -10.06 -16.57 -24.42
C ILE A 358 -9.30 -17.91 -24.50
N ALA A 359 -10.01 -18.95 -24.93
CA ALA A 359 -9.54 -20.33 -24.89
C ALA A 359 -8.70 -20.77 -26.11
N GLY A 360 -8.11 -21.95 -26.00
CA GLY A 360 -7.35 -22.63 -27.06
C GLY A 360 -5.92 -22.14 -27.20
N ALA A 361 -5.22 -22.68 -28.20
CA ALA A 361 -3.78 -22.53 -28.34
C ALA A 361 -3.31 -21.07 -28.52
N TRP A 362 -2.17 -20.75 -27.93
CA TRP A 362 -1.48 -19.46 -28.05
C TRP A 362 -0.20 -19.62 -28.85
N GLU A 363 0.07 -18.65 -29.71
CA GLU A 363 1.38 -18.53 -30.35
C GLU A 363 2.30 -17.74 -29.43
N VAL A 364 3.48 -18.28 -29.11
CA VAL A 364 4.45 -17.65 -28.22
C VAL A 364 5.76 -17.49 -28.96
N TYR A 365 6.21 -16.25 -29.05
CA TYR A 365 7.44 -15.87 -29.73
C TYR A 365 8.52 -15.51 -28.71
N PHE A 366 9.70 -16.10 -28.85
CA PHE A 366 10.85 -15.82 -28.01
C PHE A 366 11.96 -15.12 -28.82
N PRO A 367 12.69 -14.17 -28.23
CA PRO A 367 13.81 -13.52 -28.90
C PRO A 367 14.93 -14.52 -29.20
N GLU A 368 15.58 -14.33 -30.34
CA GLU A 368 16.74 -15.12 -30.74
C GLU A 368 17.90 -15.02 -29.72
N GLY A 369 18.72 -16.08 -29.68
CA GLY A 369 19.96 -16.08 -28.90
C GLY A 369 19.81 -16.37 -27.40
N TRP A 370 18.62 -16.75 -26.92
CA TRP A 370 18.35 -17.07 -25.50
C TRP A 370 18.02 -18.55 -25.24
N GLY A 371 18.25 -19.42 -26.23
CA GLY A 371 18.08 -20.87 -26.15
C GLY A 371 16.67 -21.37 -26.45
N ALA A 372 15.63 -20.54 -26.26
CA ALA A 372 14.27 -20.85 -26.69
C ALA A 372 14.14 -20.81 -28.23
N PRO A 373 13.22 -21.59 -28.82
CA PRO A 373 12.89 -21.46 -30.24
C PRO A 373 12.22 -20.12 -30.52
N GLU A 374 12.37 -19.59 -31.73
CA GLU A 374 11.76 -18.31 -32.12
C GLU A 374 10.23 -18.30 -31.95
N LYS A 375 9.59 -19.46 -32.18
CA LYS A 375 8.15 -19.67 -32.01
C LYS A 375 7.88 -21.01 -31.33
N ALA A 376 6.90 -21.02 -30.44
CA ALA A 376 6.29 -22.20 -29.84
C ALA A 376 4.76 -22.06 -29.81
N ILE A 377 4.05 -23.19 -29.87
CA ILE A 377 2.60 -23.23 -29.70
C ILE A 377 2.29 -23.78 -28.31
N PHE A 378 1.51 -23.04 -27.54
CA PHE A 378 1.08 -23.41 -26.21
C PHE A 378 -0.39 -23.81 -26.28
N PRO A 379 -0.75 -25.11 -26.28
CA PRO A 379 -2.15 -25.53 -26.31
C PRO A 379 -2.97 -24.95 -25.15
N GLU A 380 -2.30 -24.78 -24.00
CA GLU A 380 -2.83 -24.18 -22.78
C GLU A 380 -1.78 -23.22 -22.20
N LEU A 381 -2.25 -22.19 -21.49
CA LEU A 381 -1.39 -21.29 -20.75
C LEU A 381 -0.87 -22.00 -19.50
N LYS A 382 0.45 -21.99 -19.32
CA LYS A 382 1.15 -22.59 -18.18
C LYS A 382 2.49 -21.92 -17.98
N SER A 383 3.15 -22.19 -16.85
CA SER A 383 4.49 -21.66 -16.62
C SER A 383 5.47 -22.20 -17.66
N TRP A 384 6.35 -21.33 -18.18
CA TRP A 384 7.44 -21.73 -19.07
C TRP A 384 8.32 -22.82 -18.46
N THR A 385 8.47 -22.81 -17.13
CA THR A 385 9.28 -23.77 -16.35
C THR A 385 8.74 -25.20 -16.43
N GLU A 386 7.51 -25.40 -16.89
CA GLU A 386 6.85 -26.68 -17.12
C GLU A 386 6.95 -27.14 -18.59
N SER A 387 7.78 -26.46 -19.39
CA SER A 387 8.06 -26.87 -20.76
C SER A 387 9.08 -28.00 -20.79
N GLU A 388 8.86 -28.98 -21.67
CA GLU A 388 9.85 -30.00 -22.01
C GLU A 388 10.96 -29.46 -22.93
N ILE A 389 10.74 -28.31 -23.57
CA ILE A 389 11.75 -27.62 -24.35
C ILE A 389 12.67 -26.85 -23.39
N GLU A 390 13.89 -27.35 -23.21
CA GLU A 390 14.88 -26.80 -22.28
C GLU A 390 15.08 -25.28 -22.42
N GLY A 391 15.15 -24.80 -23.66
CA GLY A 391 15.28 -23.37 -23.96
C GLY A 391 14.14 -22.51 -23.43
N VAL A 392 12.91 -23.03 -23.45
CA VAL A 392 11.72 -22.38 -22.89
C VAL A 392 11.70 -22.51 -21.37
N LYS A 393 12.02 -23.70 -20.84
CA LYS A 393 12.06 -24.02 -19.41
C LYS A 393 12.92 -23.04 -18.61
N TYR A 394 14.09 -22.73 -19.15
CA TYR A 394 15.07 -21.83 -18.54
C TYR A 394 15.06 -20.42 -19.14
N PHE A 395 14.03 -20.04 -19.90
CA PHE A 395 14.00 -18.74 -20.55
C PHE A 395 13.93 -17.60 -19.53
N SER A 396 14.77 -16.58 -19.73
CA SER A 396 14.65 -15.27 -19.09
C SER A 396 14.72 -14.19 -20.16
N GLY A 397 13.72 -13.32 -20.19
CA GLY A 397 13.57 -12.34 -21.25
C GLY A 397 12.12 -11.88 -21.37
N THR A 398 11.83 -11.25 -22.51
CA THR A 398 10.45 -10.90 -22.88
C THR A 398 9.97 -11.85 -23.96
N ALA A 399 8.89 -12.58 -23.69
CA ALA A 399 8.22 -13.41 -24.69
C ALA A 399 6.90 -12.76 -25.11
N ARG A 400 6.54 -12.90 -26.38
CA ARG A 400 5.33 -12.31 -26.98
C ARG A 400 4.30 -13.39 -27.25
N TYR A 401 3.14 -13.27 -26.62
CA TYR A 401 1.96 -14.07 -26.87
C TYR A 401 1.08 -13.39 -27.91
N GLU A 402 0.59 -14.15 -28.89
CA GLU A 402 -0.37 -13.68 -29.88
C GLU A 402 -1.56 -14.64 -29.99
N LYS A 403 -2.75 -14.05 -30.11
CA LYS A 403 -4.01 -14.78 -30.23
C LYS A 403 -5.04 -13.98 -31.00
N ASN A 404 -5.66 -14.63 -31.98
CA ASN A 404 -6.91 -14.17 -32.56
C ASN A 404 -8.09 -14.81 -31.82
N PHE A 405 -9.12 -14.02 -31.53
CA PHE A 405 -10.35 -14.51 -30.91
C PHE A 405 -11.58 -13.77 -31.45
N ILE A 406 -12.76 -14.40 -31.33
CA ILE A 406 -14.02 -13.83 -31.82
C ILE A 406 -14.80 -13.23 -30.65
N HIS A 407 -15.21 -11.98 -30.83
CA HIS A 407 -16.15 -11.29 -29.96
C HIS A 407 -17.46 -11.03 -30.72
N GLU A 408 -18.59 -11.43 -30.14
CA GLU A 408 -19.88 -11.42 -30.82
C GLU A 408 -20.67 -10.13 -30.59
N MET A 409 -20.44 -9.43 -29.47
CA MET A 409 -21.28 -8.28 -29.11
C MET A 409 -20.89 -7.04 -29.90
N HIS A 410 -21.90 -6.28 -30.31
CA HIS A 410 -21.72 -4.93 -30.81
C HIS A 410 -21.76 -3.94 -29.65
N ALA A 411 -20.71 -3.13 -29.47
CA ALA A 411 -20.64 -2.12 -28.42
C ALA A 411 -21.84 -1.14 -28.42
N SER A 412 -22.46 -0.91 -29.58
CA SER A 412 -23.67 -0.11 -29.73
C SER A 412 -24.93 -0.71 -29.10
N GLU A 413 -24.96 -2.02 -28.86
CA GLU A 413 -26.13 -2.71 -28.26
C GLU A 413 -26.20 -2.52 -26.74
N PHE A 414 -25.06 -2.24 -26.10
CA PHE A 414 -24.95 -2.05 -24.65
C PHE A 414 -23.99 -0.91 -24.31
N PRO A 415 -24.35 0.36 -24.63
CA PRO A 415 -23.43 1.49 -24.50
C PRO A 415 -23.00 1.79 -23.05
N GLU A 416 -23.80 1.37 -22.08
CA GLU A 416 -23.52 1.51 -20.65
C GLU A 416 -22.61 0.39 -20.11
N ALA A 417 -22.41 -0.71 -20.87
CA ALA A 417 -21.59 -1.83 -20.42
C ALA A 417 -20.10 -1.54 -20.61
N ARG A 418 -19.29 -1.97 -19.63
CA ARG A 418 -17.84 -1.96 -19.71
C ARG A 418 -17.32 -3.39 -19.85
N VAL A 419 -16.34 -3.60 -20.72
CA VAL A 419 -15.70 -4.90 -20.94
C VAL A 419 -14.24 -4.80 -20.54
N TYR A 420 -13.81 -5.70 -19.65
CA TYR A 420 -12.44 -5.75 -19.15
C TYR A 420 -11.74 -7.02 -19.62
N LEU A 421 -10.53 -6.86 -20.14
CA LEU A 421 -9.57 -7.94 -20.36
C LEU A 421 -8.81 -8.19 -19.07
N ASP A 422 -8.93 -9.39 -18.50
CA ASP A 422 -8.18 -9.85 -17.33
C ASP A 422 -7.21 -10.95 -17.76
N LEU A 423 -5.91 -10.73 -17.52
CA LEU A 423 -4.86 -11.67 -17.94
C LEU A 423 -4.72 -12.88 -17.00
N GLY A 424 -5.49 -12.93 -15.91
CA GLY A 424 -5.34 -13.93 -14.87
C GLY A 424 -4.11 -13.61 -14.01
N ASP A 425 -3.21 -14.59 -13.86
CA ASP A 425 -1.93 -14.37 -13.19
C ASP A 425 -0.77 -14.54 -14.18
N LEU A 426 0.30 -13.79 -13.94
CA LEU A 426 1.49 -13.76 -14.78
C LEU A 426 2.74 -13.41 -13.96
N SER A 427 3.89 -13.70 -14.53
CA SER A 427 5.18 -13.45 -13.91
C SER A 427 6.14 -12.80 -14.93
N HIS A 428 6.47 -11.49 -14.82
CA HIS A 428 6.13 -10.55 -13.73
C HIS A 428 5.56 -9.20 -14.19
N VAL A 429 5.84 -8.76 -15.42
CA VAL A 429 5.32 -7.50 -15.97
C VAL A 429 4.85 -7.76 -17.40
N ALA A 430 3.70 -7.22 -17.79
CA ALA A 430 3.14 -7.39 -19.13
C ALA A 430 2.84 -6.06 -19.81
N GLU A 431 3.08 -5.99 -21.12
CA GLU A 431 2.57 -4.92 -21.99
C GLU A 431 1.57 -5.51 -22.98
N VAL A 432 0.46 -4.82 -23.20
CA VAL A 432 -0.69 -5.39 -23.90
C VAL A 432 -1.14 -4.50 -25.04
N TRP A 433 -1.52 -5.14 -26.16
CA TRP A 433 -2.18 -4.51 -27.27
C TRP A 433 -3.39 -5.32 -27.69
N LEU A 434 -4.48 -4.62 -28.03
CA LEU A 434 -5.66 -5.19 -28.65
C LEU A 434 -5.91 -4.47 -29.97
N ASN A 435 -6.02 -5.22 -31.07
CA ASN A 435 -6.23 -4.67 -32.41
C ASN A 435 -5.22 -3.57 -32.78
N GLU A 436 -3.94 -3.85 -32.53
CA GLU A 436 -2.79 -2.93 -32.68
C GLU A 436 -2.78 -1.71 -31.74
N GLN A 437 -3.85 -1.47 -30.98
CA GLN A 437 -3.92 -0.38 -30.01
C GLN A 437 -3.23 -0.78 -28.69
N PRO A 438 -2.26 0.02 -28.18
CA PRO A 438 -1.65 -0.23 -26.89
C PRO A 438 -2.65 0.02 -25.76
N LEU A 439 -2.81 -0.97 -24.86
CA LEU A 439 -3.59 -0.84 -23.63
C LEU A 439 -2.74 -0.38 -22.44
N GLY A 440 -1.42 -0.56 -22.53
CA GLY A 440 -0.46 -0.15 -21.52
C GLY A 440 0.30 -1.31 -20.89
N ILE A 441 0.95 -1.02 -19.76
CA ILE A 441 1.80 -1.94 -19.02
C ILE A 441 1.18 -2.20 -17.66
N THR A 442 1.12 -3.47 -17.25
CA THR A 442 0.67 -3.89 -15.92
C THR A 442 1.79 -4.63 -15.18
N TRP A 443 1.98 -4.29 -13.90
CA TRP A 443 3.09 -4.74 -13.06
C TRP A 443 2.65 -5.23 -11.67
N ALA A 444 1.36 -5.08 -11.34
CA ALA A 444 0.74 -5.51 -10.10
C ALA A 444 -0.66 -6.05 -10.37
N LYS A 445 -1.21 -6.80 -9.41
CA LYS A 445 -2.58 -7.32 -9.49
C LYS A 445 -3.60 -6.19 -9.24
N PRO A 446 -4.75 -6.20 -9.93
CA PRO A 446 -5.13 -7.13 -10.99
C PRO A 446 -4.50 -6.75 -12.34
N TYR A 447 -4.08 -7.76 -13.12
CA TYR A 447 -3.53 -7.54 -14.47
C TYR A 447 -4.67 -7.33 -15.48
N ARG A 448 -5.32 -6.17 -15.40
CA ARG A 448 -6.59 -5.90 -16.07
C ARG A 448 -6.61 -4.59 -16.84
N PHE A 449 -7.31 -4.59 -17.96
CA PHE A 449 -7.50 -3.43 -18.84
C PHE A 449 -8.97 -3.26 -19.20
N ASP A 450 -9.46 -2.03 -19.19
CA ASP A 450 -10.72 -1.70 -19.85
C ASP A 450 -10.49 -1.73 -21.37
N VAL A 451 -11.24 -2.56 -22.07
CA VAL A 451 -11.13 -2.77 -23.53
C VAL A 451 -12.41 -2.39 -24.26
N SER A 452 -13.36 -1.73 -23.58
CA SER A 452 -14.69 -1.41 -24.11
C SER A 452 -14.62 -0.70 -25.46
N ASP A 453 -13.68 0.24 -25.59
CA ASP A 453 -13.51 1.09 -26.78
C ASP A 453 -12.57 0.48 -27.84
N ALA A 454 -11.79 -0.55 -27.45
CA ALA A 454 -10.80 -1.20 -28.33
C ALA A 454 -11.31 -2.51 -28.95
N LEU A 455 -12.31 -3.13 -28.32
CA LEU A 455 -12.91 -4.40 -28.74
C LEU A 455 -13.86 -4.19 -29.92
N LYS A 456 -13.81 -5.09 -30.90
CA LYS A 456 -14.61 -5.01 -32.13
C LYS A 456 -15.47 -6.27 -32.31
N PRO A 457 -16.66 -6.17 -32.92
CA PRO A 457 -17.39 -7.35 -33.37
C PRO A 457 -16.56 -8.15 -34.38
N GLY A 458 -16.61 -9.48 -34.28
CA GLY A 458 -15.84 -10.39 -35.12
C GLY A 458 -14.44 -10.66 -34.56
N ILE A 459 -13.45 -10.71 -35.44
CA ILE A 459 -12.08 -11.12 -35.10
C ILE A 459 -11.33 -9.96 -34.43
N ASN A 460 -10.73 -10.26 -33.28
CA ASN A 460 -9.83 -9.38 -32.56
C ASN A 460 -8.46 -10.05 -32.41
N THR A 461 -7.40 -9.24 -32.47
CA THR A 461 -6.02 -9.69 -32.29
C THR A 461 -5.47 -9.17 -30.96
N LEU A 462 -5.10 -10.08 -30.07
CA LEU A 462 -4.49 -9.80 -28.78
C LEU A 462 -3.00 -10.13 -28.83
N LYS A 463 -2.17 -9.16 -28.44
CA LYS A 463 -0.72 -9.30 -28.31
C LYS A 463 -0.32 -8.95 -26.87
N ILE A 464 0.44 -9.82 -26.22
CA ILE A 464 0.90 -9.63 -24.84
C ILE A 464 2.39 -9.90 -24.77
N GLU A 465 3.19 -8.93 -24.37
CA GLU A 465 4.61 -9.13 -24.08
C GLU A 465 4.85 -9.28 -22.59
N VAL A 466 5.31 -10.45 -22.16
CA VAL A 466 5.58 -10.75 -20.74
C VAL A 466 7.07 -10.82 -20.47
N ALA A 467 7.52 -10.03 -19.49
CA ALA A 467 8.89 -9.96 -19.01
C ALA A 467 9.01 -10.64 -17.64
N ASN A 468 9.90 -11.62 -17.49
CA ASN A 468 10.17 -12.29 -16.22
C ASN A 468 11.44 -11.74 -15.53
N THR A 469 12.19 -12.57 -14.79
CA THR A 469 13.51 -12.22 -14.22
C THR A 469 14.62 -13.10 -14.79
N TRP A 470 15.88 -12.68 -14.59
CA TRP A 470 17.07 -13.44 -14.96
C TRP A 470 17.27 -14.77 -14.20
N SER A 471 16.47 -15.03 -13.15
CA SER A 471 16.68 -16.19 -12.27
C SER A 471 16.72 -17.50 -13.03
N ASN A 472 15.76 -17.73 -13.94
CA ASN A 472 15.63 -19.01 -14.63
C ASN A 472 16.77 -19.26 -15.61
N ARG A 473 17.23 -18.23 -16.35
CA ARG A 473 18.36 -18.38 -17.27
C ARG A 473 19.67 -18.58 -16.53
N LEU A 474 19.87 -17.90 -15.39
CA LEU A 474 21.04 -18.12 -14.52
C LEU A 474 21.06 -19.54 -13.95
N THR A 475 19.92 -20.04 -13.48
CA THR A 475 19.76 -21.44 -13.06
C THR A 475 20.03 -22.41 -14.20
N GLY A 476 19.48 -22.15 -15.39
CA GLY A 476 19.66 -22.99 -16.56
C GLY A 476 21.11 -23.07 -17.03
N ASP A 477 21.80 -21.92 -17.15
CA ASP A 477 23.21 -21.86 -17.53
C ASP A 477 24.08 -22.68 -16.56
N ALA A 478 23.85 -22.53 -15.25
CA ALA A 478 24.56 -23.28 -14.23
C ALA A 478 24.23 -24.78 -14.23
N ALA A 479 23.01 -25.17 -14.59
CA ALA A 479 22.57 -26.57 -14.62
C ALA A 479 23.03 -27.32 -15.88
N THR A 480 23.09 -26.65 -17.02
CA THR A 480 23.37 -27.29 -18.32
C THR A 480 24.80 -27.03 -18.83
N GLY A 481 25.52 -26.09 -18.22
CA GLY A 481 26.83 -25.63 -18.68
C GLY A 481 26.76 -24.67 -19.87
N ALA A 482 25.55 -24.21 -20.24
CA ALA A 482 25.38 -23.16 -21.24
C ALA A 482 25.87 -21.79 -20.72
N ASN A 483 26.07 -20.85 -21.64
CA ASN A 483 26.65 -19.53 -21.32
C ASN A 483 25.87 -18.40 -22.02
N PHE A 484 24.55 -18.38 -21.85
CA PHE A 484 23.70 -17.31 -22.41
C PHE A 484 23.87 -15.99 -21.63
N THR A 485 24.15 -16.08 -20.34
CA THR A 485 24.42 -14.95 -19.45
C THR A 485 25.92 -14.74 -19.25
N LYS A 486 26.36 -13.49 -19.20
CA LYS A 486 27.76 -13.12 -18.92
C LYS A 486 27.88 -12.74 -17.44
N THR A 487 28.09 -13.73 -16.58
CA THR A 487 28.17 -13.54 -15.13
C THR A 487 29.22 -14.45 -14.49
N HIS A 488 29.85 -13.99 -13.41
CA HIS A 488 30.68 -14.82 -12.51
C HIS A 488 29.98 -15.05 -11.16
N VAL A 489 28.71 -14.67 -11.04
CA VAL A 489 27.91 -14.91 -9.83
C VAL A 489 27.39 -16.34 -9.86
N GLU A 490 27.95 -17.21 -9.02
CA GLU A 490 27.65 -18.65 -9.02
C GLU A 490 26.50 -19.07 -8.08
N ALA A 491 26.06 -18.16 -7.20
CA ALA A 491 25.04 -18.43 -6.19
C ALA A 491 24.19 -17.20 -5.86
N THR A 492 23.00 -17.43 -5.30
CA THR A 492 22.02 -16.42 -4.92
C THR A 492 21.53 -16.61 -3.49
N VAL A 493 20.77 -15.65 -2.95
CA VAL A 493 20.09 -15.75 -1.65
C VAL A 493 18.60 -15.89 -1.90
N ILE A 494 17.98 -16.94 -1.36
CA ILE A 494 16.56 -17.23 -1.55
C ILE A 494 15.87 -17.27 -0.19
N LYS A 495 14.89 -16.38 0.01
CA LYS A 495 14.10 -16.34 1.24
C LYS A 495 13.39 -17.70 1.44
N GLY A 496 13.48 -18.22 2.66
CA GLY A 496 12.84 -19.49 3.04
C GLY A 496 13.70 -20.74 2.83
N ILE A 497 14.88 -20.63 2.20
CA ILE A 497 15.85 -21.73 2.11
C ILE A 497 16.91 -21.55 3.20
N PRO A 498 17.19 -22.55 4.06
CA PRO A 498 18.15 -22.44 5.17
C PRO A 498 19.60 -22.57 4.70
N LYS A 499 19.96 -21.94 3.58
CA LYS A 499 21.32 -21.84 3.06
C LYS A 499 21.66 -20.36 2.88
N LEU A 500 22.83 -19.94 3.37
CA LEU A 500 23.30 -18.55 3.23
C LEU A 500 23.44 -18.15 1.75
N ARG A 501 23.91 -19.09 0.91
CA ARG A 501 23.95 -18.95 -0.54
C ARG A 501 23.53 -20.27 -1.19
N VAL A 502 22.65 -20.19 -2.17
CA VAL A 502 22.15 -21.31 -2.98
C VAL A 502 22.86 -21.24 -4.33
N PRO A 503 23.69 -22.25 -4.70
CA PRO A 503 24.26 -22.32 -6.05
C PRO A 503 23.17 -22.24 -7.11
N TRP A 504 23.40 -21.53 -8.22
CA TRP A 504 22.37 -21.33 -9.24
C TRP A 504 21.81 -22.64 -9.79
N LYS A 505 22.64 -23.68 -9.94
CA LYS A 505 22.21 -25.02 -10.38
C LYS A 505 21.21 -25.70 -9.43
N ASP A 506 21.20 -25.30 -8.15
CA ASP A 506 20.31 -25.84 -7.11
C ASP A 506 19.12 -24.89 -6.84
N ALA A 507 19.11 -23.69 -7.44
CA ALA A 507 18.06 -22.72 -7.22
C ALA A 507 16.76 -23.19 -7.92
N PRO A 508 15.61 -23.18 -7.23
CA PRO A 508 14.33 -23.51 -7.85
C PRO A 508 14.00 -22.49 -8.96
N LEU A 509 13.38 -22.97 -10.03
CA LEU A 509 12.87 -22.09 -11.07
C LEU A 509 11.69 -21.27 -10.55
N ILE A 510 11.62 -20.02 -10.99
CA ILE A 510 10.52 -19.11 -10.70
C ILE A 510 9.47 -19.29 -11.80
N PRO A 511 8.20 -19.59 -11.47
CA PRO A 511 7.13 -19.64 -12.46
C PRO A 511 7.14 -18.39 -13.35
N SER A 512 7.03 -18.56 -14.67
CA SER A 512 7.24 -17.48 -15.64
C SER A 512 6.25 -17.57 -16.81
N GLY A 513 5.89 -16.42 -17.37
CA GLY A 513 4.91 -16.32 -18.45
C GLY A 513 3.51 -15.99 -17.97
N ILE A 514 2.52 -16.28 -18.80
CA ILE A 514 1.09 -16.14 -18.49
C ILE A 514 0.56 -17.49 -18.02
N PHE A 515 -0.05 -17.52 -16.84
CA PHE A 515 -0.64 -18.72 -16.25
C PHE A 515 -2.14 -18.84 -16.60
N GLY A 516 -2.78 -17.71 -16.84
CA GLY A 516 -4.19 -17.65 -17.20
C GLY A 516 -5.13 -17.99 -16.03
N PRO A 517 -6.43 -18.21 -16.33
CA PRO A 517 -7.04 -18.00 -17.64
C PRO A 517 -7.05 -16.53 -18.04
N VAL A 518 -6.93 -16.24 -19.35
CA VAL A 518 -7.19 -14.91 -19.89
C VAL A 518 -8.68 -14.81 -20.19
N THR A 519 -9.34 -13.77 -19.70
CA THR A 519 -10.80 -13.64 -19.76
C THR A 519 -11.24 -12.24 -20.18
N LEU A 520 -12.42 -12.17 -20.79
CA LEU A 520 -13.19 -10.94 -20.96
C LEU A 520 -14.33 -10.96 -19.96
N LYS A 521 -14.44 -9.92 -19.15
CA LYS A 521 -15.56 -9.74 -18.22
C LYS A 521 -16.35 -8.50 -18.59
N THR A 522 -17.64 -8.67 -18.87
CA THR A 522 -18.59 -7.57 -19.02
C THR A 522 -19.15 -7.22 -17.64
N VAL A 523 -19.14 -5.93 -17.31
CA VAL A 523 -19.71 -5.32 -16.12
C VAL A 523 -20.69 -4.24 -16.55
N LEU A 524 -21.82 -4.13 -15.85
CA LEU A 524 -22.76 -3.03 -15.99
C LEU A 524 -22.57 -2.10 -14.80
N PRO A 525 -21.86 -0.96 -14.96
CA PRO A 525 -21.72 0.02 -13.90
C PRO A 525 -23.08 0.53 -13.43
N ILE A 526 -23.19 0.72 -12.13
CA ILE A 526 -24.38 1.25 -11.50
C ILE A 526 -24.20 2.77 -11.42
N VAL A 527 -24.94 3.46 -12.28
CA VAL A 527 -24.89 4.91 -12.40
C VAL A 527 -25.65 5.53 -11.22
N ALA A 528 -24.92 6.24 -10.36
CA ALA A 528 -25.54 7.21 -9.48
C ALA A 528 -25.95 8.44 -10.32
N PRO A 529 -27.21 8.90 -10.28
CA PRO A 529 -27.63 10.15 -10.91
C PRO A 529 -26.68 11.29 -10.50
N LYS A 530 -26.25 12.08 -11.49
CA LYS A 530 -25.29 13.19 -11.32
C LYS A 530 -25.78 14.27 -10.35
#